data_AF-Q0V7H1-F1
#
_entry.id   AF-Q0V7H1-F1
#
_cell.length_a   1.000
_cell.length_b   1.000
_cell.length_c   1.000
_cell.angle_alpha   90.00
_cell.angle_beta   90.00
_cell.angle_gamma   90.00
#
_symmetry.space_group_name_H-M   'P 1'
#
loop_
_entity.id
_entity.type
_entity.pdbx_description
1 polymer ?
#
loop_
_entity_poly.entity_id
_entity_poly.type
_entity_poly.pdbx_seq_one_letter_code
_entity_poly.pdbx_strand_id
1 'polypeptide(L)'
;MSHGWDPTEVLQLCNDRRCIGYAPSQRRKCRNIIAKANVQRFQRLLIELAEQEPDPDFLEPRLREIASYGLCVAYHRSQADDMVRKWSAMMLEAYPPTPVAPAPVRYQRSAASSYPRVTLSSEHFENMRPDWKT
;
A
#
# COMPACT_ATOMS: atom_id res chain seq x y z
N MET A 1 20.19 -12.65 -16.22
CA MET A 1 20.10 -11.20 -15.92
C MET A 1 18.85 -11.05 -15.09
N SER A 2 18.99 -10.84 -13.78
CA SER A 2 17.83 -10.65 -12.91
C SER A 2 17.08 -9.42 -13.42
N HIS A 3 15.82 -9.59 -13.81
CA HIS A 3 14.91 -8.49 -14.12
C HIS A 3 14.61 -7.76 -12.80
N GLY A 4 15.59 -6.99 -12.31
CA GLY A 4 15.47 -6.20 -11.09
C GLY A 4 14.53 -5.01 -11.32
N TRP A 5 13.79 -4.63 -10.29
CA TRP A 5 12.93 -3.46 -10.29
C TRP A 5 13.77 -2.18 -10.12
N ASP A 6 13.29 -1.03 -10.63
CA ASP A 6 13.88 0.28 -10.37
C ASP A 6 13.05 1.03 -9.31
N PRO A 7 13.55 1.18 -8.07
CA PRO A 7 12.84 1.92 -7.04
C PRO A 7 12.59 3.39 -7.40
N THR A 8 13.44 4.02 -8.21
CA THR A 8 13.24 5.42 -8.60
C THR A 8 11.99 5.56 -9.48
N GLU A 9 11.82 4.63 -10.42
CA GLU A 9 10.67 4.58 -11.32
C GLU A 9 9.40 4.21 -10.56
N VAL A 10 9.41 3.10 -9.82
CA VAL A 10 8.24 2.56 -9.11
C VAL A 10 7.74 3.53 -8.04
N LEU A 11 8.66 4.15 -7.29
CA LEU A 11 8.32 5.10 -6.23
C LEU A 11 8.09 6.54 -6.74
N GLN A 12 8.19 6.74 -8.07
CA GLN A 12 8.02 8.01 -8.78
C GLN A 12 8.87 9.14 -8.19
N LEU A 13 10.14 8.85 -7.93
CA LEU A 13 11.06 9.77 -7.28
C LEU A 13 11.69 10.74 -8.29
N CYS A 14 11.59 12.04 -8.02
CA CYS A 14 12.28 13.06 -8.82
C CYS A 14 13.75 13.20 -8.36
N ASN A 15 14.71 13.02 -9.24
CA ASN A 15 16.14 13.26 -8.96
C ASN A 15 16.52 14.75 -9.03
N ASP A 16 15.75 15.62 -8.36
CA ASP A 16 15.92 17.08 -8.39
C ASP A 16 16.53 17.65 -7.10
N ARG A 17 16.89 16.77 -6.15
CA ARG A 17 17.41 17.11 -4.81
C ARG A 17 16.45 17.96 -3.96
N ARG A 18 15.18 18.04 -4.34
CA ARG A 18 14.13 18.74 -3.60
C ARG A 18 13.33 17.76 -2.77
N CYS A 19 12.74 18.28 -1.70
CA CYS A 19 11.82 17.55 -0.84
C CYS A 19 10.81 16.73 -1.66
N ILE A 20 10.63 15.47 -1.26
CA ILE A 20 9.66 14.55 -1.88
C ILE A 20 8.23 14.81 -1.39
N GLY A 21 8.08 15.54 -0.29
CA GLY A 21 6.80 15.82 0.35
C GLY A 21 5.91 16.77 -0.46
N TYR A 22 4.61 16.73 -0.15
CA TYR A 22 3.60 17.60 -0.73
C TYR A 22 3.38 18.83 0.17
N ALA A 23 3.32 20.02 -0.42
CA ALA A 23 3.03 21.27 0.28
C ALA A 23 1.54 21.64 0.08
N PRO A 24 0.64 21.38 1.05
CA PRO A 24 -0.81 21.52 0.83
C PRO A 24 -1.24 22.96 0.53
N SER A 25 -0.64 23.94 1.21
CA SER A 25 -0.91 25.37 1.00
C SER A 25 -0.58 25.86 -0.41
N GLN A 26 0.33 25.16 -1.11
CA GLN A 26 0.76 25.50 -2.46
C GLN A 26 0.22 24.51 -3.51
N ARG A 27 -0.52 23.48 -3.06
CA ARG A 27 -1.11 22.41 -3.86
C ARG A 27 -0.15 21.71 -4.82
N ARG A 28 1.12 21.53 -4.42
CA ARG A 28 2.16 20.93 -5.27
C ARG A 28 3.28 20.27 -4.46
N LYS A 29 4.19 19.56 -5.15
CA LYS A 29 5.46 19.09 -4.57
C LYS A 29 6.23 20.24 -3.92
N CYS A 30 6.79 19.97 -2.75
CA CYS A 30 7.65 20.91 -2.05
C CYS A 30 8.90 21.19 -2.90
N ARG A 31 9.32 22.47 -2.94
CA ARG A 31 10.49 22.90 -3.73
C ARG A 31 11.76 23.10 -2.90
N ASN A 32 11.68 22.89 -1.58
CA ASN A 32 12.84 23.07 -0.69
C ASN A 32 13.93 22.07 -1.04
N ILE A 33 15.17 22.57 -1.12
CA ILE A 33 16.35 21.73 -1.33
C ILE A 33 16.62 20.94 -0.05
N ILE A 34 16.99 19.67 -0.21
CA ILE A 34 17.40 18.81 0.89
C ILE A 34 18.92 18.96 1.11
N ALA A 35 19.37 18.84 2.37
CA ALA A 35 20.79 18.86 2.69
C ALA A 35 21.58 17.83 1.88
N LYS A 36 22.79 18.19 1.42
CA LYS A 36 23.63 17.32 0.57
C LYS A 36 23.88 15.93 1.20
N ALA A 37 24.14 15.88 2.51
CA ALA A 37 24.36 14.63 3.23
C ALA A 37 23.12 13.70 3.19
N ASN A 38 21.93 14.28 3.31
CA ASN A 38 20.68 13.54 3.20
C ASN A 38 20.45 13.04 1.76
N VAL A 39 20.75 13.84 0.74
CA VAL A 39 20.67 13.40 -0.67
C VAL A 39 21.60 12.21 -0.92
N GLN A 40 22.83 12.24 -0.41
CA GLN A 40 23.77 11.13 -0.55
C GLN A 40 23.29 9.87 0.18
N ARG A 41 22.73 10.02 1.40
CA ARG A 41 22.18 8.88 2.14
C ARG A 41 20.96 8.31 1.42
N PHE A 42 20.04 9.16 0.99
CA PHE A 42 18.87 8.82 0.18
C PHE A 42 19.26 8.01 -1.06
N GLN A 43 20.22 8.49 -1.86
CA GLN A 43 20.67 7.80 -3.07
C GLN A 43 21.28 6.43 -2.78
N ARG A 44 22.09 6.29 -1.72
CA ARG A 44 22.61 4.98 -1.31
C ARG A 44 21.50 4.02 -0.90
N LEU A 45 20.51 4.50 -0.15
CA LEU A 45 19.39 3.67 0.26
C LEU A 45 18.56 3.20 -0.94
N LEU A 46 18.41 3.99 -1.99
CA LEU A 46 17.75 3.54 -3.23
C LEU A 46 18.54 2.44 -3.94
N ILE A 47 19.87 2.52 -3.96
CA ILE A 47 20.73 1.47 -4.53
C ILE A 47 20.57 0.18 -3.72
N GLU A 48 20.67 0.26 -2.40
CA GLU A 48 20.47 -0.88 -1.50
C GLU A 48 19.05 -1.48 -1.63
N LEU A 49 18.04 -0.65 -1.85
CA LEU A 49 16.65 -1.07 -2.05
C LEU A 49 16.47 -1.84 -3.36
N ALA A 50 17.15 -1.43 -4.44
CA ALA A 50 17.09 -2.09 -5.75
C ALA A 50 17.70 -3.51 -5.73
N GLU A 51 18.52 -3.82 -4.74
CA GLU A 51 19.11 -5.15 -4.55
C GLU A 51 18.16 -6.14 -3.85
N GLN A 52 17.02 -5.67 -3.33
CA GLN A 52 16.03 -6.48 -2.63
C GLN A 52 14.83 -6.84 -3.53
N GLU A 53 14.06 -7.85 -3.15
CA GLU A 53 12.76 -8.13 -3.78
C GLU A 53 11.75 -7.01 -3.43
N PRO A 54 10.86 -6.58 -4.35
CA PRO A 54 9.89 -5.52 -4.10
C PRO A 54 8.73 -5.97 -3.18
N ASP A 55 9.06 -6.32 -1.94
CA ASP A 55 8.12 -6.65 -0.87
C ASP A 55 7.91 -5.42 0.04
N PRO A 56 6.72 -4.79 0.01
CA PRO A 56 6.46 -3.57 0.77
C PRO A 56 6.44 -3.78 2.30
N ASP A 57 6.11 -4.98 2.78
CA ASP A 57 6.05 -5.28 4.22
C ASP A 57 7.45 -5.47 4.77
N PHE A 58 8.29 -6.23 4.04
CA PHE A 58 9.70 -6.40 4.39
C PHE A 58 10.50 -5.10 4.27
N LEU A 59 10.18 -4.26 3.27
CA LEU A 59 10.92 -3.03 2.98
C LEU A 59 10.41 -1.80 3.75
N GLU A 60 9.33 -1.90 4.53
CA GLU A 60 8.75 -0.77 5.30
C GLU A 60 9.79 0.05 6.07
N PRO A 61 10.71 -0.54 6.86
CA PRO A 61 11.68 0.24 7.63
C PRO A 61 12.62 1.02 6.70
N ARG A 62 13.00 0.41 5.57
CA ARG A 62 13.88 1.02 4.58
C ARG A 62 13.19 2.15 3.83
N LEU A 63 11.93 1.96 3.46
CA LEU A 63 11.09 3.00 2.86
C LEU A 63 10.96 4.20 3.82
N ARG A 64 10.78 3.94 5.12
CA ARG A 64 10.69 5.01 6.13
C ARG A 64 12.00 5.79 6.27
N GLU A 65 13.15 5.12 6.22
CA GLU A 65 14.45 5.80 6.18
C GLU A 65 14.59 6.68 4.93
N ILE A 66 14.27 6.15 3.75
CA ILE A 66 14.29 6.88 2.49
C ILE A 66 13.40 8.12 2.58
N ALA A 67 12.18 7.99 3.11
CA ALA A 67 11.28 9.12 3.31
C ALA A 67 11.90 10.16 4.26
N SER A 68 12.47 9.71 5.37
CA SER A 68 13.08 10.59 6.38
C SER A 68 14.23 11.43 5.84
N TYR A 69 15.06 10.86 4.95
CA TYR A 69 16.13 11.60 4.28
C TYR A 69 15.63 12.44 3.10
N GLY A 70 14.54 12.00 2.43
CA GLY A 70 13.92 12.69 1.30
C GLY A 70 13.02 13.87 1.67
N LEU A 71 12.63 14.00 2.93
CA LEU A 71 11.74 15.06 3.42
C LEU A 71 12.55 16.21 4.04
N CYS A 72 12.12 17.45 3.79
CA CYS A 72 12.76 18.61 4.41
C CYS A 72 12.45 18.66 5.91
N VAL A 73 13.49 18.87 6.71
CA VAL A 73 13.43 18.81 8.19
C VAL A 73 12.46 19.84 8.75
N ALA A 74 12.38 21.01 8.14
CA ALA A 74 11.62 22.15 8.69
C ALA A 74 10.09 21.98 8.62
N TYR A 75 9.56 21.25 7.63
CA TYR A 75 8.12 21.31 7.34
C TYR A 75 7.44 19.96 7.07
N HIS A 76 8.14 18.98 6.49
CA HIS A 76 7.48 17.79 5.95
C HIS A 76 7.94 16.48 6.58
N ARG A 77 8.70 16.49 7.67
CA ARG A 77 9.14 15.25 8.35
C ARG A 77 8.00 14.33 8.78
N SER A 78 6.85 14.90 9.16
CA SER A 78 5.67 14.13 9.53
C SER A 78 5.03 13.36 8.38
N GLN A 79 5.38 13.66 7.12
CA GLN A 79 4.85 12.94 5.96
C GLN A 79 5.57 11.61 5.69
N ALA A 80 6.53 11.20 6.52
CA ALA A 80 7.29 9.96 6.28
C ALA A 80 6.37 8.74 6.15
N ASP A 81 5.42 8.59 7.08
CA ASP A 81 4.50 7.46 7.10
C ASP A 81 3.50 7.51 5.93
N ASP A 82 3.11 8.72 5.49
CA ASP A 82 2.27 8.91 4.31
C ASP A 82 3.01 8.48 3.03
N MET A 83 4.30 8.81 2.94
CA MET A 83 5.14 8.41 1.82
C MET A 83 5.31 6.89 1.79
N VAL A 84 5.56 6.25 2.94
CA VAL A 84 5.66 4.79 3.04
C VAL A 84 4.37 4.13 2.57
N ARG A 85 3.19 4.55 3.07
CA ARG A 85 1.91 3.99 2.63
C ARG A 85 1.68 4.14 1.13
N LYS A 86 2.01 5.32 0.58
CA LYS A 86 1.91 5.59 -0.86
C LYS A 86 2.81 4.65 -1.66
N TRP A 87 4.05 4.49 -1.24
CA TRP A 87 5.04 3.67 -1.91
C TRP A 87 4.74 2.17 -1.82
N SER A 88 4.29 1.70 -0.66
CA SER A 88 3.83 0.32 -0.50
C SER A 88 2.69 0.00 -1.47
N ALA A 89 1.73 0.92 -1.63
CA ALA A 89 0.65 0.76 -2.61
C ALA A 89 1.17 0.72 -4.07
N MET A 90 2.12 1.60 -4.43
CA MET A 90 2.75 1.59 -5.75
C MET A 90 3.53 0.30 -6.04
N MET A 91 4.21 -0.24 -5.03
CA MET A 91 4.91 -1.52 -5.15
C MET A 91 3.94 -2.68 -5.37
N LEU A 92 2.84 -2.74 -4.62
CA LEU A 92 1.80 -3.76 -4.81
C LEU A 92 1.11 -3.66 -6.17
N GLU A 93 0.96 -2.45 -6.71
CA GLU A 93 0.40 -2.23 -8.04
C GLU A 93 1.37 -2.69 -9.14
N ALA A 94 2.66 -2.39 -9.01
CA ALA A 94 3.68 -2.78 -9.97
C ALA A 94 4.07 -4.27 -9.89
N TYR A 95 4.04 -4.84 -8.68
CA TYR A 95 4.42 -6.21 -8.37
C TYR A 95 3.32 -6.87 -7.52
N PRO A 96 2.16 -7.17 -8.12
CA PRO A 96 1.07 -7.80 -7.39
C PRO A 96 1.53 -9.16 -6.87
N PRO A 97 1.21 -9.50 -5.61
CA PRO A 97 1.50 -10.83 -5.09
C PRO A 97 0.82 -11.86 -5.99
N THR A 98 1.54 -12.92 -6.32
CA THR A 98 0.96 -14.01 -7.09
C THR A 98 -0.29 -14.52 -6.34
N PRO A 99 -1.43 -14.70 -7.00
CA PRO A 99 -2.61 -15.26 -6.35
C PRO A 99 -2.22 -16.65 -5.83
N VAL A 100 -2.02 -16.75 -4.53
CA VAL A 100 -1.80 -18.05 -3.89
C VAL A 100 -3.09 -18.81 -4.14
N ALA A 101 -3.02 -19.84 -5.00
CA ALA A 101 -4.19 -20.68 -5.27
C ALA A 101 -4.78 -21.07 -3.91
N PRO A 102 -6.10 -20.89 -3.70
CA PRO A 102 -6.69 -21.16 -2.40
C PRO A 102 -6.30 -22.58 -2.00
N ALA A 103 -5.66 -22.71 -0.83
CA ALA A 103 -5.32 -24.01 -0.28
C ALA A 103 -6.55 -24.91 -0.38
N PRO A 104 -6.43 -26.19 -0.81
CA PRO A 104 -7.58 -27.05 -0.95
C PRO A 104 -8.31 -27.09 0.38
N VAL A 105 -9.52 -26.52 0.40
CA VAL A 105 -10.36 -26.48 1.59
C VAL A 105 -10.65 -27.93 1.94
N ARG A 106 -10.01 -28.43 3.00
CA ARG A 106 -10.25 -29.77 3.50
C ARG A 106 -11.64 -29.73 4.14
N TYR A 107 -12.67 -29.99 3.34
CA TYR A 107 -14.05 -30.13 3.80
C TYR A 107 -14.09 -31.32 4.75
N GLN A 108 -13.93 -31.07 6.04
CA GLN A 108 -14.26 -32.05 7.06
C GLN A 108 -15.77 -32.23 6.97
N ARG A 109 -16.22 -33.36 6.39
CA ARG A 109 -17.59 -33.82 6.52
C ARG A 109 -17.83 -34.14 7.98
N SER A 110 -18.25 -33.14 8.75
CA SER A 110 -18.93 -33.40 10.01
C SER A 110 -20.30 -33.97 9.67
N ALA A 111 -20.53 -35.19 10.14
CA ALA A 111 -21.75 -35.95 9.95
C ALA A 111 -23.00 -35.14 10.36
N ALA A 112 -24.10 -35.44 9.65
CA ALA A 112 -25.42 -34.86 9.75
C ALA A 112 -25.83 -34.41 11.17
N SER A 113 -26.06 -33.10 11.32
CA SER A 113 -26.90 -32.58 12.40
C SER A 113 -28.33 -32.48 11.89
N SER A 114 -29.19 -33.26 12.52
CA SER A 114 -30.62 -33.36 12.28
C SER A 114 -31.31 -32.02 12.59
N TYR A 115 -31.89 -31.37 11.59
CA TYR A 115 -32.84 -30.27 11.83
C TYR A 115 -34.27 -30.80 11.72
N PRO A 116 -35.16 -30.48 12.68
CA PRO A 116 -36.58 -30.81 12.55
C PRO A 116 -37.21 -29.98 11.44
N ARG A 117 -38.01 -30.67 10.62
CA ARG A 117 -38.83 -30.12 9.53
C ARG A 117 -39.97 -29.28 10.11
N VAL A 118 -39.86 -27.95 10.04
CA VAL A 118 -41.00 -27.05 10.23
C VAL A 118 -41.76 -27.00 8.90
N THR A 119 -42.97 -27.52 8.88
CA THR A 119 -43.92 -27.31 7.79
C THR A 119 -44.47 -25.89 7.89
N LEU A 120 -44.10 -25.02 6.95
CA LEU A 120 -44.75 -23.72 6.76
C LEU A 120 -46.04 -23.90 5.96
N SER A 121 -47.18 -23.63 6.59
CA SER A 121 -48.47 -23.45 5.95
C SER A 121 -48.51 -22.14 5.15
N SER A 122 -49.21 -22.18 4.02
CA SER A 122 -49.09 -21.28 2.86
C SER A 122 -49.86 -19.95 2.96
N GLU A 123 -49.95 -19.30 4.12
CA GLU A 123 -50.78 -18.09 4.27
C GLU A 123 -50.12 -17.00 5.12
N HIS A 124 -49.22 -16.22 4.51
CA HIS A 124 -48.92 -14.82 4.87
C HIS A 124 -48.07 -14.18 3.75
N PHE A 125 -48.66 -13.96 2.58
CA PHE A 125 -49.11 -12.64 2.12
C PHE A 125 -48.05 -11.52 2.26
N GLU A 126 -47.52 -11.16 1.08
CA GLU A 126 -47.14 -9.82 0.63
C GLU A 126 -47.04 -8.73 1.69
N ASN A 127 -45.84 -8.16 1.87
CA ASN A 127 -45.60 -6.72 1.83
C ASN A 127 -44.18 -6.39 2.33
N MET A 128 -43.19 -6.41 1.43
CA MET A 128 -41.96 -5.63 1.60
C MET A 128 -41.42 -5.22 0.24
N ARG A 129 -41.83 -4.03 -0.23
CA ARG A 129 -41.11 -3.26 -1.24
C ARG A 129 -40.35 -2.13 -0.54
N PRO A 130 -39.05 -1.90 -0.81
CA PRO A 130 -38.30 -0.82 -0.21
C PRO A 130 -38.48 0.49 -0.99
N ASP A 131 -38.98 1.52 -0.32
CA ASP A 131 -38.95 2.91 -0.78
C ASP A 131 -37.56 3.49 -0.51
N TRP A 132 -36.82 3.80 -1.58
CA TRP A 132 -35.62 4.63 -1.51
C TRP A 132 -36.00 6.01 -2.06
N LYS A 133 -36.02 7.02 -1.18
CA LYS A 133 -35.88 8.46 -1.48
C LYS A 133 -35.99 9.26 -0.18
N THR A 134 -34.85 9.75 0.30
CA THR A 134 -34.52 11.19 0.43
C THR A 134 -33.09 11.34 0.93
#